data_AF-A0A352MUS8-F1
#
_entry.id   AF-A0A352MUS8-F1
#
_cell.length_a   1.000
_cell.length_b   1.000
_cell.length_c   1.000
_cell.angle_alpha   90.00
_cell.angle_beta   90.00
_cell.angle_gamma   90.00
#
_symmetry.space_group_name_H-M   'P 1'
#
loop_
_entity.id
_entity.type
_entity.pdbx_description
1 polymer ?
#
loop_
_entity_poly.entity_id
_entity_poly.type
_entity_poly.pdbx_seq_one_letter_code
_entity_poly.pdbx_strand_id
1 'polypeptide(L)'
;MIRFVVLMKKLRSGDKISFLIDFEEDNSNIVPTKMDLQIVYEDDAFIVINKPSNIPVHPSMLHYENSLSNGVRYYFDAIGLKKKIRPVNRLDKDTSRNCYFC
;
A
#
# COMPACT_ATOMS: atom_id res chain seq x y z
N MET A 1 13.22 -33.96 19.10
CA MET A 1 12.98 -33.55 17.69
C MET A 1 12.06 -32.34 17.72
N ILE A 2 12.55 -31.15 17.37
CA ILE A 2 11.75 -29.90 17.41
C ILE A 2 10.83 -29.91 16.20
N ARG A 3 9.52 -29.78 16.43
CA ARG A 3 8.50 -29.76 15.39
C ARG A 3 8.04 -28.33 15.17
N PHE A 4 8.35 -27.78 14.00
CA PHE A 4 7.82 -26.50 13.55
C PHE A 4 6.41 -26.72 12.97
N VAL A 5 5.44 -25.97 13.47
CA VAL A 5 4.03 -26.09 13.06
C VAL A 5 3.61 -24.85 12.30
N VAL A 6 3.17 -25.05 11.06
CA VAL A 6 2.53 -24.02 10.24
C VAL A 6 1.08 -23.83 10.70
N LEU A 7 0.60 -22.57 10.70
CA LEU A 7 -0.66 -22.07 11.29
C LEU A 7 -1.94 -22.89 11.05
N MET A 8 -1.95 -23.80 10.07
CA MET A 8 -3.12 -24.58 9.65
C MET A 8 -3.18 -26.01 10.23
N LYS A 9 -2.38 -26.34 11.24
CA LYS A 9 -2.40 -27.67 11.89
C LYS A 9 -2.76 -27.58 13.36
N LYS A 10 -3.52 -28.58 13.85
CA LYS A 10 -3.77 -28.77 15.28
C LYS A 10 -2.44 -28.96 16.02
N LEU A 11 -2.25 -28.12 17.04
CA LEU A 11 -1.10 -28.14 17.93
C LEU A 11 -1.20 -29.32 18.91
N ARG A 12 -0.05 -29.82 19.34
CA ARG A 12 0.10 -30.84 20.38
C ARG A 12 0.89 -30.26 21.54
N SER A 13 0.71 -30.83 22.73
CA SER A 13 1.53 -30.47 23.89
C SER A 13 3.02 -30.65 23.56
N GLY A 14 3.83 -29.64 23.87
CA GLY A 14 5.26 -29.60 23.57
C GLY A 14 5.66 -29.03 22.20
N ASP A 15 4.70 -28.66 21.33
CA ASP A 15 5.02 -27.96 20.09
C ASP A 15 5.58 -26.54 20.39
N LYS A 16 6.56 -26.09 19.60
CA LYS A 16 7.10 -24.73 19.65
C LYS A 16 6.63 -23.93 18.44
N ILE A 17 6.08 -22.76 18.68
CA ILE A 17 5.59 -21.84 17.65
C ILE A 17 6.61 -20.72 17.50
N SER A 18 6.97 -20.42 16.25
CA SER A 18 7.85 -19.32 15.90
C SER A 18 7.20 -18.52 14.77
N PHE A 19 7.24 -17.19 14.88
CA PHE A 19 6.74 -16.28 13.85
C PHE A 19 7.92 -15.51 13.26
N LEU A 20 7.90 -15.37 11.95
CA LEU A 20 8.76 -14.45 11.23
C LEU A 20 7.94 -13.17 11.02
N ILE A 21 8.30 -12.08 11.70
CA ILE A 21 7.55 -10.81 11.68
C ILE A 21 8.17 -9.84 10.66
N ASP A 22 9.40 -10.10 10.24
CA ASP A 22 10.23 -9.33 9.30
C ASP A 22 9.96 -9.69 7.84
N PHE A 23 8.70 -9.82 7.44
CA PHE A 23 8.37 -9.93 6.02
C PHE A 23 8.42 -8.55 5.35
N GLU A 24 9.16 -8.43 4.25
CA GLU A 24 9.11 -7.21 3.44
C GLU A 24 7.73 -7.09 2.76
N GLU A 25 7.13 -5.91 2.80
CA GLU A 25 5.88 -5.65 2.09
C GLU A 25 6.12 -5.51 0.58
N ASP A 26 5.49 -6.38 -0.21
CA ASP A 26 5.55 -6.35 -1.66
C ASP A 26 4.56 -5.34 -2.28
N ASN A 27 5.10 -4.51 -3.18
CA ASN A 27 4.42 -3.48 -3.98
C ASN A 27 4.69 -3.63 -5.48
N SER A 28 5.26 -4.74 -5.93
CA SER A 28 5.60 -5.01 -7.33
C SER A 28 4.41 -4.88 -8.29
N ASN A 29 3.19 -4.94 -7.76
CA ASN A 29 1.93 -4.80 -8.50
C ASN A 29 1.54 -3.34 -8.83
N ILE A 30 2.26 -2.33 -8.34
CA ILE A 30 1.99 -0.91 -8.61
C ILE A 30 3.22 -0.30 -9.28
N VAL A 31 3.07 0.14 -10.53
CA VAL A 31 4.13 0.81 -11.28
C VAL A 31 4.38 2.21 -10.70
N PRO A 32 5.62 2.60 -10.36
CA PRO A 32 5.94 3.96 -9.93
C PRO A 32 5.78 4.95 -11.09
N THR A 33 4.91 5.95 -10.94
CA THR A 33 4.71 7.00 -11.94
C THR A 33 4.91 8.37 -11.30
N LYS A 34 5.84 9.16 -11.84
CA LYS A 34 6.04 10.53 -11.38
C LYS A 34 4.77 11.35 -11.58
N MET A 35 4.24 11.92 -10.50
CA MET A 35 3.03 12.72 -10.47
C MET A 35 3.22 13.87 -9.48
N ASP A 36 2.65 15.04 -9.79
CA ASP A 36 2.59 16.15 -8.84
C ASP A 36 1.49 15.87 -7.81
N LEU A 37 1.88 15.43 -6.61
CA LEU A 37 0.95 15.09 -5.54
C LEU A 37 0.70 16.32 -4.67
N GLN A 38 -0.56 16.72 -4.55
CA GLN A 38 -0.98 17.74 -3.59
C GLN A 38 -1.14 17.13 -2.19
N ILE A 39 -0.02 16.84 -1.53
CA ILE A 39 0.01 16.30 -0.16
C ILE A 39 -0.47 17.40 0.81
N VAL A 40 -1.58 17.16 1.51
CA VAL A 40 -2.13 18.11 2.49
C VAL A 40 -1.78 17.73 3.92
N TYR A 41 -1.44 16.47 4.16
CA TYR A 41 -1.01 15.93 5.44
C TYR A 41 -0.22 14.65 5.24
N GLU A 42 0.80 14.42 6.06
CA GLU A 42 1.59 13.18 6.10
C GLU A 42 2.12 12.96 7.53
N ASP A 43 1.99 11.74 8.04
CA ASP A 43 2.63 11.27 9.27
C ASP A 43 3.11 9.81 9.10
N ASP A 44 3.58 9.21 10.20
CA ASP A 44 4.09 7.83 10.20
C ASP A 44 3.02 6.76 9.88
N ALA A 45 1.74 7.12 9.94
CA ALA A 45 0.62 6.20 9.80
C ALA A 45 -0.12 6.34 8.47
N PHE A 46 -0.27 7.56 7.94
CA PHE A 46 -0.96 7.79 6.67
C PHE A 46 -0.57 9.10 5.98
N ILE A 47 -0.86 9.15 4.68
CA ILE A 47 -0.73 10.34 3.84
C ILE A 47 -2.10 10.73 3.28
N VAL A 48 -2.39 12.03 3.26
CA VAL A 48 -3.60 12.61 2.68
C VAL A 48 -3.23 13.44 1.48
N ILE A 49 -3.84 13.12 0.35
CA ILE A 49 -3.61 13.81 -0.90
C ILE A 49 -4.91 14.45 -1.38
N ASN A 50 -4.85 15.74 -1.70
CA ASN A 50 -5.94 16.41 -2.38
C ASN A 50 -6.01 15.92 -3.82
N LYS A 51 -6.92 14.98 -4.10
CA LYS A 51 -7.02 14.34 -5.42
C LYS A 51 -7.73 15.28 -6.40
N PRO A 52 -7.13 15.63 -7.54
CA PRO A 52 -7.83 16.33 -8.60
C PRO A 52 -8.87 15.42 -9.28
N SER A 53 -9.81 16.01 -9.99
CA SER A 53 -10.69 15.26 -10.89
C SER A 53 -9.88 14.65 -12.05
N ASN A 54 -10.43 13.63 -12.70
CA ASN A 54 -9.85 12.86 -13.81
C ASN A 54 -8.67 11.93 -13.47
N ILE A 55 -8.35 11.74 -12.20
CA ILE A 55 -7.32 10.77 -11.75
C ILE A 55 -7.98 9.62 -10.97
N PRO A 56 -7.84 8.36 -11.40
CA PRO A 56 -8.27 7.18 -10.65
C PRO A 56 -7.48 7.02 -9.35
N VAL A 57 -8.08 6.45 -8.31
CA VAL A 57 -7.39 6.24 -7.02
C VAL A 57 -6.37 5.11 -7.08
N HIS A 58 -6.74 3.96 -7.66
CA HIS A 58 -5.95 2.73 -7.66
C HIS A 58 -5.82 2.18 -9.09
N PRO A 59 -4.74 1.43 -9.40
CA PRO A 59 -4.59 0.80 -10.70
C PRO A 59 -5.77 -0.10 -11.06
N SER A 60 -6.14 -0.07 -12.33
CA SER A 60 -7.15 -0.95 -12.94
C SER A 60 -6.72 -1.31 -14.36
N MET A 61 -7.47 -2.17 -15.04
CA MET A 61 -7.13 -2.61 -16.40
C MET A 61 -6.95 -1.45 -17.39
N LEU A 62 -7.77 -0.40 -17.28
CA LEU A 62 -7.71 0.78 -18.16
C LEU A 62 -6.78 1.88 -17.63
N HIS A 63 -6.32 1.74 -16.39
CA HIS A 63 -5.58 2.75 -15.65
C HIS A 63 -4.46 2.11 -14.85
N TYR A 64 -3.52 1.45 -15.54
CA TYR A 64 -2.48 0.66 -14.89
C TYR A 64 -1.38 1.53 -14.23
N GLU A 65 -1.03 2.64 -14.89
CA GLU A 65 0.12 3.48 -14.52
C GLU A 65 -0.26 4.92 -14.17
N ASN A 66 -1.53 5.32 -14.31
CA ASN A 66 -1.98 6.71 -14.19
C ASN A 66 -2.98 6.93 -13.06
N SER A 67 -2.84 6.19 -11.96
CA SER A 67 -3.63 6.37 -10.74
C SER A 67 -2.85 7.11 -9.65
N LEU A 68 -3.56 7.56 -8.62
CA LEU A 68 -2.97 8.23 -7.47
C LEU A 68 -2.02 7.31 -6.70
N SER A 69 -2.34 6.01 -6.57
CA SER A 69 -1.42 5.02 -6.00
C SER A 69 -0.09 4.89 -6.76
N ASN A 70 -0.07 5.09 -8.09
CA ASN A 70 1.18 5.10 -8.85
C ASN A 70 2.04 6.31 -8.49
N GLY A 71 1.40 7.46 -8.27
CA GLY A 71 2.05 8.68 -7.78
C GLY A 71 2.63 8.49 -6.38
N VAL A 72 1.82 7.94 -5.45
CA VAL A 72 2.27 7.62 -4.08
C VAL A 72 3.45 6.65 -4.12
N ARG A 73 3.41 5.66 -5.01
CA ARG A 73 4.51 4.71 -5.20
C ARG A 73 5.81 5.41 -5.56
N TYR A 74 5.76 6.29 -6.54
CA TYR A 74 6.93 7.05 -6.96
C TYR A 74 7.47 7.94 -5.84
N TYR A 75 6.59 8.62 -5.10
CA TYR A 75 6.97 9.46 -3.98
C TYR A 75 7.66 8.66 -2.86
N PHE A 76 7.07 7.53 -2.46
CA PHE A 76 7.66 6.63 -1.46
C PHE A 76 9.02 6.09 -1.89
N ASP A 77 9.16 5.68 -3.16
CA ASP A 77 10.46 5.24 -3.70
C ASP A 77 11.50 6.38 -3.67
N ALA A 78 11.10 7.62 -3.95
CA ALA A 78 11.99 8.79 -3.95
C ALA A 78 12.51 9.17 -2.55
N ILE A 79 11.72 8.93 -1.51
CA ILE A 79 12.12 9.16 -0.10
C ILE A 79 12.71 7.91 0.58
N GLY A 80 12.80 6.78 -0.13
CA GLY A 80 13.30 5.51 0.41
C GLY A 80 12.34 4.80 1.36
N LEU A 81 11.05 5.16 1.35
CA LEU A 81 10.02 4.58 2.21
C LEU A 81 9.47 3.28 1.60
N LYS A 82 9.86 2.14 2.15
CA LYS A 82 9.33 0.82 1.74
C LYS A 82 8.03 0.50 2.48
N LYS A 83 6.90 1.02 2.01
CA LYS A 83 5.56 0.77 2.58
C LYS A 83 4.57 0.30 1.52
N LYS A 84 3.70 -0.64 1.87
CA LYS A 84 2.59 -1.05 0.99
C LYS A 84 1.65 0.12 0.76
N ILE A 85 1.21 0.32 -0.47
CA ILE A 85 0.29 1.42 -0.79
C ILE A 85 -1.14 0.90 -0.69
N ARG A 86 -1.90 1.43 0.28
CA ARG A 86 -3.28 1.02 0.50
C ARG A 86 -4.18 2.23 0.57
N PRO A 87 -5.01 2.49 -0.46
CA PRO A 87 -6.04 3.51 -0.35
C PRO A 87 -7.05 3.11 0.74
N VAL A 88 -7.23 3.98 1.74
CA VAL A 88 -8.19 3.78 2.83
C VAL A 88 -9.61 4.05 2.33
N ASN A 89 -9.76 5.02 1.42
CA ASN A 89 -11.01 5.34 0.75
C ASN A 89 -10.85 5.31 -0.78
N ARG A 90 -11.98 5.18 -1.49
CA ARG A 90 -12.03 5.34 -2.94
C ARG A 90 -12.92 6.52 -3.30
N LEU A 91 -12.52 7.21 -4.36
CA LEU A 91 -13.28 8.25 -5.04
C LEU A 91 -13.33 7.88 -6.51
N ASP A 92 -14.44 8.22 -7.18
CA ASP A 92 -14.53 8.06 -8.62
C ASP A 92 -13.50 8.94 -9.33
N LYS A 93 -13.11 8.52 -10.53
CA LYS A 93 -12.06 9.18 -11.32
C LYS A 93 -12.33 10.68 -11.45
N ASP A 94 -13.57 11.04 -11.74
CA ASP A 94 -14.08 12.37 -12.00
C ASP A 94 -14.43 13.18 -10.72
N THR A 95 -14.33 12.58 -9.54
CA THR A 95 -14.56 13.27 -8.25
C THR A 95 -13.29 13.91 -7.71
N SER A 96 -13.36 15.14 -7.19
CA SER A 96 -12.25 15.83 -6.51
C SER A 96 -12.49 15.97 -5.01
N ARG A 97 -11.63 15.36 -4.19
CA ARG A 97 -11.63 15.42 -2.71
C ARG A 97 -10.36 14.74 -2.17
N ASN A 98 -10.15 14.82 -0.86
CA ASN A 98 -9.10 14.12 -0.15
C ASN A 98 -9.19 12.59 -0.30
N CYS A 99 -8.08 11.98 -0.70
CA CYS A 99 -7.84 10.54 -0.64
C CYS A 99 -6.76 10.24 0.39
N TYR A 100 -6.96 9.15 1.14
CA TYR A 100 -6.12 8.74 2.25
C TYR A 100 -5.41 7.44 1.87
N PHE A 101 -4.11 7.34 2.15
CA PHE A 101 -3.31 6.13 1.94
C PHE A 101 -2.56 5.75 3.23
N CYS A 102 -2.52 4.46 3.54
CA CYS A 102 -1.62 3.88 4.54
C CYS A 102 -0.64 2.88 3.90
#